data_AF-A0A4Q5S5N3-F1
#
_entry.id   AF-A0A4Q5S5N3-F1
#
_cell.length_a   1.000
_cell.length_b   1.000
_cell.length_c   1.000
_cell.angle_alpha   90.00
_cell.angle_beta   90.00
_cell.angle_gamma   90.00
#
_symmetry.space_group_name_H-M   'P 1'
#
loop_
_entity.id
_entity.type
_entity.pdbx_description
1 polymer ?
#
loop_
_entity_poly.entity_id
_entity_poly.type
_entity_poly.pdbx_seq_one_letter_code
_entity_poly.pdbx_strand_id
1 'polypeptide(L)'
;MAGKAGRLISVVFIVFVVFGNNASAQIRWDGEAGDGFWTNPQNWVGNQVPLAIDRVILDNSLVTGSYEVIIGPGAVQVMVSNVHLAPVAGETISLVIPTDNTLAPALVCTGDGYGLILERGAIFRNASGASAGAPFEVADSIRINDGGQFIHNTARSHASNVRALSRAPGTEKGEFEFRIPVASSTISVSGQVFGRLRLMPGLNNTINYTGTGTNDLTVRSDLEIGHGVNLNFNLQGELNIGGSLIQYGGILNLGTTARLLNVRINGDLLQSAGAVLTETGQAVPVLRLAGNAMQTVDCKGSITNDVEIEFDNATGVSLASDLTVNHLLRLQQGFIQTDLHVLTLEAGAMIELPGEGYVDGRIKKKGLTDGDFMFPVGKN
;
A
#
# COMPACT_ATOMS: atom_id res chain seq x y z
N MET A 1 94.14 -18.21 -9.05
CA MET A 1 93.80 -16.94 -8.38
C MET A 1 92.59 -16.33 -9.06
N ALA A 2 91.59 -15.99 -8.25
CA ALA A 2 90.51 -15.01 -8.44
C ALA A 2 89.59 -15.11 -9.68
N GLY A 3 88.39 -15.63 -9.43
CA GLY A 3 87.21 -15.44 -10.28
C GLY A 3 86.54 -14.07 -10.07
N LYS A 4 85.77 -13.63 -11.07
CA LYS A 4 84.89 -12.46 -11.00
C LYS A 4 83.43 -12.92 -11.11
N ALA A 5 82.67 -12.72 -10.04
CA ALA A 5 81.23 -12.89 -9.99
C ALA A 5 80.55 -11.59 -10.44
N GLY A 6 79.73 -11.67 -11.50
CA GLY A 6 78.83 -10.60 -11.93
C GLY A 6 77.55 -10.62 -11.10
N ARG A 7 77.24 -9.49 -10.45
CA ARG A 7 76.00 -9.28 -9.70
C ARG A 7 74.85 -8.99 -10.66
N LEU A 8 73.81 -9.83 -10.64
CA LEU A 8 72.49 -9.54 -11.21
C LEU A 8 71.75 -8.61 -10.23
N ILE A 9 71.37 -7.41 -10.68
CA ILE A 9 70.47 -6.52 -9.94
C ILE A 9 69.05 -6.81 -10.45
N SER A 10 68.27 -7.56 -9.67
CA SER A 10 66.84 -7.73 -9.90
C SER A 10 66.09 -6.50 -9.36
N VAL A 11 65.59 -5.66 -10.25
CA VAL A 11 64.65 -4.58 -9.92
C VAL A 11 63.26 -5.19 -9.83
N VAL A 12 62.75 -5.37 -8.62
CA VAL A 12 61.35 -5.78 -8.36
C VAL A 12 60.50 -4.52 -8.34
N PHE A 13 59.67 -4.33 -9.37
CA PHE A 13 58.66 -3.28 -9.44
C PHE A 13 57.40 -3.78 -8.70
N ILE A 14 57.18 -3.33 -7.47
CA ILE A 14 55.93 -3.58 -6.73
C ILE A 14 54.92 -2.54 -7.20
N VAL A 15 53.99 -2.93 -8.06
CA VAL A 15 52.79 -2.14 -8.37
C VAL A 15 51.79 -2.34 -7.24
N PHE A 16 51.69 -1.37 -6.33
CA PHE A 16 50.58 -1.28 -5.40
C PHE A 16 49.33 -0.86 -6.17
N VAL A 17 48.54 -1.85 -6.61
CA VAL A 17 47.15 -1.59 -7.02
C VAL A 17 46.38 -1.33 -5.73
N VAL A 18 46.25 -0.06 -5.37
CA VAL A 18 45.28 0.38 -4.36
C VAL A 18 43.92 0.15 -4.98
N PHE A 19 43.33 -1.01 -4.72
CA PHE A 19 41.88 -1.16 -4.79
C PHE A 19 41.32 -0.21 -3.73
N GLY A 20 41.04 1.02 -4.14
CA GLY A 20 40.20 1.92 -3.38
C GLY A 20 38.84 1.24 -3.27
N ASN A 21 38.64 0.49 -2.19
CA ASN A 21 37.30 0.17 -1.73
C ASN A 21 36.65 1.53 -1.50
N ASN A 22 35.87 2.00 -2.46
CA ASN A 22 34.93 3.09 -2.27
C ASN A 22 33.88 2.55 -1.27
N ALA A 23 34.25 2.51 0.00
CA ALA A 23 33.30 2.29 1.06
C ALA A 23 32.36 3.49 1.02
N SER A 24 31.09 3.27 0.68
CA SER A 24 30.07 4.30 0.80
C SER A 24 30.09 4.81 2.23
N ALA A 25 30.42 6.09 2.41
CA ALA A 25 30.45 6.69 3.73
C ALA A 25 29.03 6.69 4.30
N GLN A 26 28.89 6.25 5.55
CA GLN A 26 27.63 6.38 6.27
C GLN A 26 27.61 7.74 6.94
N ILE A 27 26.53 8.49 6.73
CA ILE A 27 26.31 9.78 7.36
C ILE A 27 25.01 9.77 8.14
N ARG A 28 25.03 10.36 9.33
CA ARG A 28 23.95 10.32 10.32
C ARG A 28 23.47 11.71 10.64
N TRP A 29 22.18 11.80 10.92
CA TRP A 29 21.54 13.01 11.42
C TRP A 29 21.84 13.19 12.91
N ASP A 30 22.34 14.36 13.30
CA ASP A 30 22.54 14.75 14.70
C ASP A 30 21.65 15.93 15.14
N GLY A 31 21.08 16.66 14.17
CA GLY A 31 20.07 17.69 14.41
C GLY A 31 20.53 18.89 15.25
N GLU A 32 21.84 19.16 15.36
CA GLU A 32 22.36 20.19 16.28
C GLU A 32 21.87 21.61 15.92
N ALA A 33 21.53 21.87 14.65
CA ALA A 33 20.99 23.16 14.24
C ALA A 33 19.54 23.40 14.72
N GLY A 34 18.78 22.33 14.98
CA GLY A 34 17.41 22.40 15.47
C GLY A 34 16.37 22.90 14.48
N ASP A 35 16.71 23.08 13.20
CA ASP A 35 15.81 23.59 12.15
C ASP A 35 15.12 22.49 11.33
N GLY A 36 15.56 21.23 11.44
CA GLY A 36 15.00 20.08 10.71
C GLY A 36 15.39 20.01 9.23
N PHE A 37 16.23 20.93 8.70
CA PHE A 37 16.53 20.99 7.27
C PHE A 37 17.71 20.10 6.88
N TRP A 38 17.49 19.26 5.86
CA TRP A 38 18.51 18.42 5.23
C TRP A 38 19.70 19.25 4.73
N THR A 39 19.45 20.44 4.21
CA THR A 39 20.49 21.29 3.61
C THR A 39 21.38 22.00 4.62
N ASN A 40 21.05 21.97 5.91
CA ASN A 40 21.89 22.59 6.93
C ASN A 40 23.02 21.63 7.34
N PRO A 41 24.30 21.95 7.08
CA PRO A 41 25.41 21.07 7.44
C PRO A 41 25.47 20.77 8.95
N GLN A 42 25.01 21.68 9.81
CA GLN A 42 25.03 21.52 11.27
C GLN A 42 24.05 20.47 11.79
N ASN A 43 23.18 19.89 10.96
CA ASN A 43 22.33 18.76 11.36
C ASN A 43 22.93 17.39 11.02
N TRP A 44 24.15 17.37 10.49
CA TRP A 44 24.83 16.14 10.07
C TRP A 44 26.14 15.98 10.81
N VAL A 45 26.42 14.73 11.19
CA VAL A 45 27.70 14.36 11.82
C VAL A 45 28.87 14.85 10.97
N GLY A 46 29.75 15.63 11.59
CA GLY A 46 30.91 16.21 10.91
C GLY A 46 30.62 17.55 10.24
N ASN A 47 29.45 18.14 10.45
CA ASN A 47 29.02 19.42 9.90
C ASN A 47 29.06 19.45 8.35
N GLN A 48 28.63 18.37 7.70
CA GLN A 48 28.68 18.21 6.24
C GLN A 48 27.38 17.58 5.72
N VAL A 49 26.79 18.18 4.67
CA VAL A 49 25.59 17.63 4.01
C VAL A 49 25.95 16.35 3.22
N PRO A 50 25.11 15.30 3.24
CA PRO A 50 25.30 14.07 2.47
C PRO A 50 25.51 14.31 0.97
N LEU A 51 26.41 13.54 0.36
CA LEU A 51 26.72 13.53 -1.06
C LEU A 51 26.08 12.32 -1.77
N ALA A 52 26.13 12.32 -3.11
CA ALA A 52 25.54 11.30 -3.98
C ALA A 52 26.04 9.86 -3.71
N ILE A 53 27.23 9.70 -3.14
CA ILE A 53 27.82 8.39 -2.83
C ILE A 53 27.52 7.90 -1.40
N ASP A 54 26.93 8.78 -0.57
CA ASP A 54 26.75 8.53 0.84
C ASP A 54 25.49 7.71 1.12
N ARG A 55 25.59 6.90 2.17
CA ARG A 55 24.45 6.18 2.75
C ARG A 55 23.96 6.96 3.95
N VAL A 56 22.74 7.48 3.85
CA VAL A 56 22.12 8.25 4.93
C VAL A 56 21.39 7.31 5.88
N ILE A 57 21.69 7.44 7.17
CA ILE A 57 20.98 6.73 8.24
C ILE A 57 20.30 7.77 9.13
N LEU A 58 18.97 7.69 9.19
CA LEU A 58 18.15 8.46 10.12
C LEU A 58 17.68 7.49 11.23
N ASP A 59 18.34 7.53 12.38
CA ASP A 59 18.01 6.72 13.56
C ASP A 59 18.10 7.53 14.86
N ASN A 60 17.94 6.87 16.01
CA ASN A 60 17.98 7.51 17.33
C ASN A 60 19.33 7.39 18.05
N SER A 61 20.42 7.13 17.33
CA SER A 61 21.75 7.01 17.95
C SER A 61 22.31 8.33 18.48
N LEU A 62 21.90 9.45 17.89
CA LEU A 62 22.38 10.81 18.20
C LEU A 62 21.23 11.74 18.62
N VAL A 63 20.04 11.57 18.03
CA VAL A 63 18.83 12.30 18.41
C VAL A 63 17.90 11.38 19.19
N THR A 64 17.64 11.73 20.45
CA THR A 64 16.71 10.97 21.30
C THR A 64 15.27 11.36 20.97
N GLY A 65 14.39 10.37 20.82
CA GLY A 65 12.97 10.57 20.56
C GLY A 65 12.64 10.82 19.09
N SER A 66 11.36 11.04 18.82
CA SER A 66 10.84 11.25 17.47
C SER A 66 11.31 12.57 16.84
N TYR A 67 11.62 12.58 15.54
CA TYR A 67 12.04 13.78 14.81
C TYR A 67 11.64 13.77 13.33
N GLU A 68 11.72 14.95 12.69
CA GLU A 68 11.41 15.16 11.28
C GLU A 68 12.62 15.77 10.56
N VAL A 69 12.90 15.27 9.35
CA VAL A 69 13.90 15.79 8.42
C VAL A 69 13.21 16.26 7.15
N ILE A 70 13.51 17.48 6.73
CA ILE A 70 12.86 18.17 5.61
C ILE A 70 13.91 18.42 4.52
N ILE A 71 13.67 17.94 3.29
CA ILE A 71 14.60 18.09 2.14
C ILE A 71 14.88 19.58 1.80
N GLY A 72 14.02 20.49 2.25
CA GLY A 72 14.17 21.94 2.14
C GLY A 72 13.19 22.57 1.16
N PRO A 73 12.83 23.85 1.34
CA PRO A 73 11.90 24.56 0.48
C PRO A 73 12.54 25.00 -0.84
N GLY A 74 11.72 25.43 -1.80
CA GLY A 74 12.19 26.01 -3.06
C GLY A 74 12.68 24.96 -4.07
N ALA A 75 13.71 25.29 -4.84
CA ALA A 75 14.25 24.44 -5.89
C ALA A 75 15.45 23.62 -5.38
N VAL A 76 15.25 22.84 -4.32
CA VAL A 76 16.31 22.04 -3.68
C VAL A 76 16.26 20.59 -4.16
N GLN A 77 17.40 20.08 -4.62
CA GLN A 77 17.63 18.67 -4.88
C GLN A 77 18.58 18.08 -3.85
N VAL A 78 18.28 16.87 -3.40
CA VAL A 78 19.18 16.01 -2.64
C VAL A 78 19.43 14.75 -3.46
N MET A 79 20.71 14.39 -3.59
CA MET A 79 21.13 13.14 -4.24
C MET A 79 22.03 12.38 -3.27
N VAL A 80 21.69 11.11 -3.04
CA VAL A 80 22.42 10.19 -2.17
C VAL A 80 22.44 8.78 -2.76
N SER A 81 23.21 7.87 -2.16
CA SER A 81 23.20 6.47 -2.56
C SER A 81 21.94 5.80 -2.03
N ASN A 82 21.77 5.77 -0.71
CA ASN A 82 20.62 5.16 -0.05
C ASN A 82 20.15 6.02 1.12
N VAL A 83 18.87 5.93 1.46
CA VAL A 83 18.30 6.48 2.69
C VAL A 83 17.67 5.34 3.50
N HIS A 84 18.10 5.20 4.76
CA HIS A 84 17.57 4.23 5.71
C HIS A 84 16.99 4.96 6.93
N LEU A 85 15.68 4.89 7.12
CA LEU A 85 15.00 5.38 8.32
C LEU A 85 14.82 4.20 9.28
N ALA A 86 15.49 4.25 10.42
CA ALA A 86 15.51 3.20 11.43
C ALA A 86 15.18 3.72 12.84
N PRO A 87 13.93 4.14 13.11
CA PRO A 87 13.51 4.53 14.45
C PRO A 87 13.66 3.40 15.46
N VAL A 88 13.95 3.74 16.71
CA VAL A 88 13.84 2.79 17.83
C VAL A 88 12.37 2.54 18.17
N ALA A 89 12.10 1.42 18.85
CA ALA A 89 10.74 1.02 19.17
C ALA A 89 10.00 2.09 19.99
N GLY A 90 8.80 2.47 19.53
CA GLY A 90 7.96 3.50 20.15
C GLY A 90 8.17 4.91 19.59
N GLU A 91 9.22 5.14 18.82
CA GLU A 91 9.52 6.43 18.20
C GLU A 91 9.12 6.46 16.71
N THR A 92 9.05 7.68 16.16
CA THR A 92 8.77 7.95 14.75
C THR A 92 9.85 8.85 14.16
N ILE A 93 10.37 8.50 12.99
CA ILE A 93 11.26 9.36 12.21
C ILE A 93 10.60 9.63 10.87
N SER A 94 10.46 10.90 10.52
CA SER A 94 9.84 11.33 9.27
C SER A 94 10.86 11.98 8.33
N LEU A 95 10.86 11.59 7.06
CA LEU A 95 11.54 12.30 5.97
C LEU A 95 10.50 12.90 5.04
N VAL A 96 10.55 14.22 4.84
CA VAL A 96 9.51 14.97 4.13
C VAL A 96 10.10 15.72 2.95
N ILE A 97 9.50 15.52 1.78
CA ILE A 97 9.58 16.48 0.67
C ILE A 97 8.41 17.45 0.86
N PRO A 98 8.64 18.70 1.30
CA PRO A 98 7.57 19.61 1.67
C PRO A 98 6.83 20.20 0.44
N THR A 99 5.65 20.79 0.67
CA THR A 99 4.81 21.40 -0.38
C THR A 99 5.44 22.63 -1.02
N ASP A 100 6.41 23.27 -0.38
CA ASP A 100 7.15 24.39 -0.93
C ASP A 100 8.41 23.94 -1.69
N ASN A 101 8.77 22.65 -1.69
CA ASN A 101 9.77 22.11 -2.60
C ASN A 101 9.15 21.91 -3.99
N THR A 102 9.62 22.71 -4.94
CA THR A 102 9.08 22.81 -6.31
C THR A 102 9.91 22.06 -7.34
N LEU A 103 11.00 21.40 -6.93
CA LEU A 103 11.87 20.66 -7.83
C LEU A 103 11.39 19.22 -8.04
N ALA A 104 11.61 18.70 -9.26
CA ALA A 104 11.36 17.31 -9.59
C ALA A 104 12.53 16.75 -10.45
N PRO A 105 13.33 15.81 -9.93
CA PRO A 105 13.26 15.22 -8.59
C PRO A 105 13.85 16.13 -7.50
N ALA A 106 13.22 16.12 -6.32
CA ALA A 106 13.71 16.72 -5.08
C ALA A 106 14.60 15.74 -4.30
N LEU A 107 14.32 14.44 -4.36
CA LEU A 107 15.15 13.38 -3.78
C LEU A 107 15.48 12.32 -4.83
N VAL A 108 16.77 12.01 -4.98
CA VAL A 108 17.28 10.95 -5.86
C VAL A 108 18.13 9.98 -5.05
N CYS A 109 17.73 8.70 -5.04
CA CYS A 109 18.53 7.61 -4.46
C CYS A 109 19.14 6.76 -5.59
N THR A 110 20.47 6.75 -5.67
CA THR A 110 21.24 6.16 -6.81
C THR A 110 21.84 4.79 -6.52
N GLY A 111 21.86 4.36 -5.26
CA GLY A 111 22.50 3.14 -4.80
C GLY A 111 21.73 1.87 -5.12
N ASP A 112 22.45 0.74 -5.09
CA ASP A 112 21.90 -0.61 -5.16
C ASP A 112 21.39 -1.09 -3.78
N GLY A 113 20.64 -2.19 -3.76
CA GLY A 113 20.24 -2.86 -2.52
C GLY A 113 19.15 -2.12 -1.74
N TYR A 114 18.20 -1.51 -2.44
CA TYR A 114 17.15 -0.57 -1.97
C TYR A 114 17.64 0.86 -1.75
N GLY A 115 17.17 1.80 -2.59
CA GLY A 115 17.51 3.22 -2.43
C GLY A 115 16.74 3.90 -1.28
N LEU A 116 15.59 3.36 -0.87
CA LEU A 116 14.85 3.82 0.31
C LEU A 116 14.42 2.61 1.15
N ILE A 117 14.78 2.62 2.43
CA ILE A 117 14.38 1.62 3.42
C ILE A 117 13.65 2.31 4.57
N LEU A 118 12.41 1.89 4.82
CA LEU A 118 11.56 2.39 5.89
C LEU A 118 11.33 1.27 6.90
N GLU A 119 11.97 1.36 8.07
CA GLU A 119 11.73 0.44 9.19
C GLU A 119 10.43 0.76 9.93
N ARG A 120 10.12 -0.02 10.96
CA ARG A 120 8.99 0.25 11.86
C ARG A 120 9.07 1.67 12.45
N GLY A 121 7.98 2.42 12.32
CA GLY A 121 7.88 3.81 12.78
C GLY A 121 8.47 4.83 11.79
N ALA A 122 9.07 4.39 10.68
CA ALA A 122 9.60 5.28 9.66
C ALA A 122 8.49 5.80 8.77
N ILE A 123 8.51 7.10 8.47
CA ILE A 123 7.56 7.74 7.56
C ILE A 123 8.32 8.49 6.48
N PHE A 124 8.09 8.13 5.22
CA PHE A 124 8.47 8.98 4.10
C PHE A 124 7.23 9.67 3.54
N ARG A 125 7.23 11.00 3.50
CA ARG A 125 6.12 11.79 2.95
C ARG A 125 6.58 12.59 1.75
N ASN A 126 6.09 12.22 0.58
CA ASN A 126 6.26 13.01 -0.63
C ASN A 126 5.09 14.00 -0.78
N ALA A 127 5.27 15.21 -0.27
CA ALA A 127 4.28 16.30 -0.37
C ALA A 127 4.68 17.39 -1.38
N SER A 128 5.61 17.09 -2.30
CA SER A 128 6.19 18.07 -3.23
C SER A 128 5.17 18.98 -3.92
N GLY A 129 5.50 20.27 -3.98
CA GLY A 129 4.77 21.29 -4.75
C GLY A 129 5.22 21.43 -6.20
N ALA A 130 6.04 20.50 -6.72
CA ALA A 130 6.45 20.54 -8.12
C ALA A 130 5.24 20.59 -9.06
N SER A 131 5.37 21.36 -10.14
CA SER A 131 4.30 21.55 -11.13
C SER A 131 4.25 20.44 -12.19
N ALA A 132 5.34 19.69 -12.36
CA ALA A 132 5.50 18.57 -13.28
C ALA A 132 6.60 17.60 -12.79
N GLY A 133 6.74 16.44 -13.44
CA GLY A 133 7.80 15.47 -13.15
C GLY A 133 7.52 14.52 -11.97
N ALA A 134 8.53 13.73 -11.62
CA ALA A 134 8.55 12.84 -10.46
C ALA A 134 9.40 13.48 -9.35
N PRO A 135 8.84 13.84 -8.19
CA PRO A 135 9.59 14.50 -7.11
C PRO A 135 10.56 13.58 -6.37
N PHE A 136 10.36 12.27 -6.48
CA PHE A 136 11.17 11.26 -5.84
C PHE A 136 11.53 10.19 -6.87
N GLU A 137 12.81 9.89 -6.95
CA GLU A 137 13.36 8.87 -7.84
C GLU A 137 14.27 7.91 -7.05
N VAL A 138 14.17 6.63 -7.40
CA VAL A 138 14.97 5.55 -6.85
C VAL A 138 15.49 4.70 -8.01
N ALA A 139 16.78 4.36 -7.99
CA ALA A 139 17.40 3.57 -9.05
C ALA A 139 16.99 2.09 -8.99
N ASP A 140 16.98 1.49 -7.79
CA ASP A 140 16.68 0.07 -7.58
C ASP A 140 15.23 -0.12 -7.09
N SER A 141 15.01 0.00 -5.77
CA SER A 141 13.72 -0.33 -5.17
C SER A 141 13.48 0.38 -3.84
N ILE A 142 12.21 0.40 -3.41
CA ILE A 142 11.73 0.96 -2.14
C ILE A 142 11.31 -0.18 -1.25
N ARG A 143 11.93 -0.31 -0.08
CA ARG A 143 11.57 -1.31 0.92
C ARG A 143 10.81 -0.65 2.06
N ILE A 144 9.51 -0.96 2.15
CA ILE A 144 8.67 -0.55 3.28
C ILE A 144 8.50 -1.77 4.17
N ASN A 145 9.24 -1.84 5.27
CA ASN A 145 9.13 -2.96 6.20
C ASN A 145 7.82 -2.87 7.00
N ASP A 146 7.43 -3.98 7.62
CA ASP A 146 6.24 -4.07 8.46
C ASP A 146 6.26 -3.02 9.60
N GLY A 147 5.35 -2.04 9.47
CA GLY A 147 5.23 -0.90 10.37
C GLY A 147 5.90 0.40 9.88
N GLY A 148 6.52 0.41 8.71
CA GLY A 148 6.94 1.61 7.99
C GLY A 148 5.85 2.13 7.05
N GLN A 149 5.94 3.41 6.67
CA GLN A 149 4.91 4.10 5.90
C GLN A 149 5.49 4.99 4.79
N PHE A 150 5.04 4.80 3.55
CA PHE A 150 5.23 5.74 2.44
C PHE A 150 3.91 6.48 2.20
N ILE A 151 3.91 7.80 2.31
CA ILE A 151 2.76 8.66 2.00
C ILE A 151 3.04 9.42 0.70
N HIS A 152 2.27 9.11 -0.34
CA HIS A 152 2.22 9.90 -1.57
C HIS A 152 1.16 11.00 -1.43
N ASN A 153 1.62 12.22 -1.11
CA ASN A 153 0.80 13.40 -0.80
C ASN A 153 1.00 14.52 -1.83
N THR A 154 1.03 14.16 -3.11
CA THR A 154 1.19 15.12 -4.20
C THR A 154 0.48 14.63 -5.45
N ALA A 155 0.04 15.55 -6.32
CA ALA A 155 -0.58 15.22 -7.60
C ALA A 155 0.45 14.75 -8.66
N ARG A 156 1.73 14.70 -8.30
CA ARG A 156 2.81 14.31 -9.20
C ARG A 156 2.88 12.80 -9.42
N SER A 157 3.64 12.42 -10.44
CA SER A 157 3.81 11.03 -10.87
C SER A 157 4.33 10.14 -9.73
N HIS A 158 3.72 8.96 -9.60
CA HIS A 158 4.08 7.93 -8.62
C HIS A 158 4.22 6.54 -9.23
N ALA A 159 3.92 6.36 -10.52
CA ALA A 159 3.88 5.04 -11.13
C ALA A 159 5.23 4.31 -11.09
N SER A 160 6.34 5.04 -11.24
CA SER A 160 7.70 4.49 -11.06
C SER A 160 7.92 4.01 -9.63
N ASN A 161 7.50 4.81 -8.64
CA ASN A 161 7.68 4.51 -7.22
C ASN A 161 6.88 3.27 -6.81
N VAL A 162 5.62 3.17 -7.27
CA VAL A 162 4.79 1.99 -7.04
C VAL A 162 5.40 0.73 -7.66
N ARG A 163 5.96 0.82 -8.87
CA ARG A 163 6.64 -0.31 -9.53
C ARG A 163 7.94 -0.71 -8.81
N ALA A 164 8.59 0.23 -8.15
CA ALA A 164 9.82 0.03 -7.40
C ALA A 164 9.59 -0.58 -6.01
N LEU A 165 8.34 -0.79 -5.57
CA LEU A 165 8.05 -1.40 -4.27
C LEU A 165 8.61 -2.82 -4.17
N SER A 166 9.38 -3.06 -3.12
CA SER A 166 9.94 -4.37 -2.79
C SER A 166 8.86 -5.38 -2.45
N ARG A 167 9.07 -6.62 -2.88
CA ARG A 167 8.19 -7.78 -2.61
C ARG A 167 8.87 -8.81 -1.70
N ALA A 168 10.03 -8.47 -1.14
CA ALA A 168 10.79 -9.37 -0.29
C ALA A 168 10.07 -9.61 1.05
N PRO A 169 10.31 -10.74 1.73
CA PRO A 169 9.73 -11.01 3.05
C PRO A 169 9.95 -9.87 4.05
N GLY A 170 8.96 -9.61 4.90
CA GLY A 170 8.95 -8.55 5.91
C GLY A 170 8.42 -7.20 5.39
N THR A 171 7.77 -7.19 4.23
CA THR A 171 7.16 -6.00 3.61
C THR A 171 5.66 -6.18 3.35
N GLU A 172 5.08 -7.30 3.78
CA GLU A 172 3.68 -7.67 3.59
C GLU A 172 2.72 -6.68 4.25
N LYS A 173 3.15 -6.03 5.34
CA LYS A 173 2.36 -5.04 6.10
C LYS A 173 2.94 -3.64 6.04
N GLY A 174 4.00 -3.42 5.26
CA GLY A 174 4.51 -2.09 4.95
C GLY A 174 3.45 -1.26 4.24
N GLU A 175 3.23 -0.03 4.68
CA GLU A 175 2.10 0.78 4.25
C GLU A 175 2.47 1.72 3.11
N PHE A 176 1.71 1.64 2.02
CA PHE A 176 1.68 2.67 0.99
C PHE A 176 0.35 3.41 1.06
N GLU A 177 0.41 4.72 1.32
CA GLU A 177 -0.75 5.59 1.43
C GLU A 177 -0.84 6.55 0.25
N PHE A 178 -1.98 6.54 -0.44
CA PHE A 178 -2.37 7.64 -1.32
C PHE A 178 -3.17 8.66 -0.52
N ARG A 179 -2.65 9.89 -0.43
CA ARG A 179 -3.33 11.04 0.16
C ARG A 179 -3.16 12.24 -0.76
N ILE A 180 -3.62 12.12 -2.00
CA ILE A 180 -3.29 13.10 -3.04
C ILE A 180 -4.14 14.37 -2.82
N PRO A 181 -3.58 15.58 -2.71
CA PRO A 181 -4.33 16.79 -2.37
C PRO A 181 -5.04 17.42 -3.59
N VAL A 182 -5.73 16.63 -4.40
CA VAL A 182 -6.57 17.11 -5.52
C VAL A 182 -7.94 16.44 -5.52
N ALA A 183 -8.89 16.98 -6.28
CA ALA A 183 -10.26 16.45 -6.34
C ALA A 183 -10.35 15.06 -7.01
N SER A 184 -9.43 14.74 -7.91
CA SER A 184 -9.37 13.43 -8.57
C SER A 184 -7.96 13.08 -9.02
N SER A 185 -7.60 11.80 -8.92
CA SER A 185 -6.33 11.28 -9.42
C SER A 185 -6.46 9.85 -9.90
N THR A 186 -5.81 9.52 -11.01
CA THR A 186 -5.60 8.12 -11.41
C THR A 186 -4.44 7.55 -10.62
N ILE A 187 -4.63 6.37 -10.04
CA ILE A 187 -3.60 5.64 -9.30
C ILE A 187 -3.12 4.42 -10.09
N SER A 188 -1.80 4.16 -10.03
CA SER A 188 -1.19 3.01 -10.68
C SER A 188 -1.49 1.75 -9.86
N VAL A 189 -2.44 0.94 -10.33
CA VAL A 189 -2.90 -0.28 -9.64
C VAL A 189 -2.71 -1.56 -10.45
N SER A 190 -2.79 -1.50 -11.78
CA SER A 190 -2.73 -2.72 -12.59
C SER A 190 -1.35 -3.36 -12.59
N GLY A 191 -1.28 -4.66 -12.27
CA GLY A 191 -0.05 -5.44 -12.15
C GLY A 191 0.80 -5.04 -10.94
N GLN A 192 0.25 -4.27 -10.00
CA GLN A 192 0.98 -3.78 -8.83
C GLN A 192 0.77 -4.68 -7.62
N VAL A 193 1.78 -4.72 -6.76
CA VAL A 193 1.77 -5.46 -5.50
C VAL A 193 2.09 -4.48 -4.37
N PHE A 194 1.17 -4.36 -3.42
CA PHE A 194 1.35 -3.58 -2.21
C PHE A 194 1.49 -4.49 -0.99
N GLY A 195 2.09 -3.98 0.08
CA GLY A 195 1.97 -4.58 1.42
C GLY A 195 0.56 -4.33 1.95
N ARG A 196 0.40 -3.24 2.72
CA ARG A 196 -0.88 -2.60 3.03
C ARG A 196 -1.09 -1.41 2.11
N LEU A 197 -2.31 -1.26 1.59
CA LEU A 197 -2.68 -0.13 0.73
C LEU A 197 -3.76 0.70 1.44
N ARG A 198 -3.50 2.00 1.59
CA ARG A 198 -4.48 2.94 2.15
C ARG A 198 -4.79 4.05 1.18
N LEU A 199 -6.07 4.29 0.97
CA LEU A 199 -6.57 5.42 0.21
C LEU A 199 -7.21 6.40 1.20
N MET A 200 -6.65 7.59 1.28
CA MET A 200 -7.10 8.64 2.20
C MET A 200 -7.59 9.84 1.39
N PRO A 201 -8.53 10.63 1.95
CA PRO A 201 -9.05 11.81 1.27
C PRO A 201 -7.95 12.85 1.06
N GLY A 202 -8.10 13.59 -0.04
CA GLY A 202 -7.24 14.73 -0.38
C GLY A 202 -7.73 16.02 0.26
N LEU A 203 -7.60 17.12 -0.49
CA LEU A 203 -8.10 18.44 -0.10
C LEU A 203 -9.63 18.40 0.09
N ASN A 204 -10.15 19.09 1.12
CA ASN A 204 -11.59 19.15 1.44
C ASN A 204 -12.23 17.82 1.85
N ASN A 205 -11.46 16.89 2.41
CA ASN A 205 -11.95 15.61 2.93
C ASN A 205 -12.68 14.73 1.89
N THR A 206 -12.48 14.97 0.59
CA THR A 206 -13.04 14.15 -0.49
C THR A 206 -12.04 13.98 -1.63
N ILE A 207 -12.08 12.82 -2.31
CA ILE A 207 -11.27 12.57 -3.50
C ILE A 207 -11.86 11.46 -4.36
N ASN A 208 -11.71 11.58 -5.67
CA ASN A 208 -12.04 10.53 -6.62
C ASN A 208 -10.76 9.86 -7.13
N TYR A 209 -10.45 8.68 -6.62
CA TYR A 209 -9.41 7.82 -7.18
C TYR A 209 -9.97 7.00 -8.34
N THR A 210 -9.18 6.87 -9.40
CA THR A 210 -9.49 5.96 -10.51
C THR A 210 -8.36 4.94 -10.69
N GLY A 211 -8.73 3.67 -10.82
CA GLY A 211 -7.79 2.58 -11.10
C GLY A 211 -8.15 1.93 -12.43
N THR A 212 -7.22 1.86 -13.37
CA THR A 212 -7.47 1.30 -14.71
C THR A 212 -6.43 0.23 -15.07
N GLY A 213 -6.82 -0.76 -15.86
CA GLY A 213 -5.90 -1.73 -16.46
C GLY A 213 -6.53 -3.12 -16.69
N THR A 214 -5.69 -4.11 -16.96
CA THR A 214 -6.11 -5.48 -17.32
C THR A 214 -5.36 -6.58 -16.58
N ASN A 215 -4.37 -6.21 -15.76
CA ASN A 215 -3.62 -7.14 -14.92
C ASN A 215 -4.09 -7.00 -13.47
N ASP A 216 -3.97 -8.11 -12.74
CA ASP A 216 -4.34 -8.24 -11.33
C ASP A 216 -3.67 -7.19 -10.44
N LEU A 217 -4.37 -6.83 -9.36
CA LEU A 217 -3.87 -6.00 -8.27
C LEU A 217 -3.74 -6.91 -7.03
N THR A 218 -2.58 -6.88 -6.38
CA THR A 218 -2.38 -7.60 -5.11
C THR A 218 -2.10 -6.62 -3.98
N VAL A 219 -2.86 -6.73 -2.90
CA VAL A 219 -2.60 -6.10 -1.60
C VAL A 219 -2.35 -7.25 -0.62
N ARG A 220 -1.12 -7.42 -0.16
CA ARG A 220 -0.73 -8.60 0.64
C ARG A 220 -1.30 -8.59 2.06
N SER A 221 -1.67 -7.42 2.57
CA SER A 221 -2.37 -7.23 3.84
C SER A 221 -3.70 -6.52 3.57
N ASP A 222 -4.01 -5.46 4.33
CA ASP A 222 -5.31 -4.81 4.30
C ASP A 222 -5.40 -3.77 3.19
N LEU A 223 -6.57 -3.67 2.57
CA LEU A 223 -6.97 -2.55 1.73
C LEU A 223 -7.90 -1.65 2.52
N GLU A 224 -7.49 -0.40 2.75
CA GLU A 224 -8.31 0.57 3.47
C GLU A 224 -8.76 1.73 2.59
N ILE A 225 -10.06 2.01 2.67
CA ILE A 225 -10.72 3.13 2.02
C ILE A 225 -11.20 4.10 3.10
N GLY A 226 -10.51 5.24 3.21
CA GLY A 226 -10.82 6.28 4.18
C GLY A 226 -12.15 6.99 3.93
N HIS A 227 -12.61 7.76 4.92
CA HIS A 227 -13.79 8.62 4.75
C HIS A 227 -13.62 9.58 3.56
N GLY A 228 -14.69 9.79 2.80
CA GLY A 228 -14.71 10.72 1.67
C GLY A 228 -13.93 10.25 0.42
N VAL A 229 -13.42 9.02 0.42
CA VAL A 229 -12.75 8.46 -0.74
C VAL A 229 -13.76 7.78 -1.66
N ASN A 230 -13.74 8.17 -2.94
CA ASN A 230 -14.46 7.49 -4.01
C ASN A 230 -13.44 6.77 -4.90
N LEU A 231 -13.30 5.45 -4.74
CA LEU A 231 -12.45 4.62 -5.59
C LEU A 231 -13.29 4.03 -6.71
N ASN A 232 -12.92 4.31 -7.96
CA ASN A 232 -13.58 3.79 -9.15
C ASN A 232 -12.64 2.89 -9.94
N PHE A 233 -13.01 1.61 -10.07
CA PHE A 233 -12.27 0.67 -10.89
C PHE A 233 -12.81 0.63 -12.32
N ASN A 234 -11.86 0.64 -13.25
CA ASN A 234 -11.99 0.24 -14.65
C ASN A 234 -10.87 -0.78 -14.93
N LEU A 235 -10.80 -1.76 -14.04
CA LEU A 235 -9.79 -2.82 -13.98
C LEU A 235 -10.45 -4.13 -14.40
N GLN A 236 -9.76 -4.91 -15.21
CA GLN A 236 -10.11 -6.31 -15.47
C GLN A 236 -9.11 -7.22 -14.76
N GLY A 237 -9.58 -8.34 -14.24
CA GLY A 237 -8.75 -9.34 -13.56
C GLY A 237 -9.18 -9.56 -12.11
N GLU A 238 -8.22 -9.88 -11.24
CA GLU A 238 -8.45 -10.12 -9.82
C GLU A 238 -7.81 -9.03 -8.93
N LEU A 239 -8.58 -8.50 -7.99
CA LEU A 239 -8.09 -7.77 -6.83
C LEU A 239 -7.92 -8.76 -5.68
N ASN A 240 -6.68 -9.14 -5.40
CA ASN A 240 -6.31 -10.02 -4.31
C ASN A 240 -6.01 -9.21 -3.04
N ILE A 241 -6.79 -9.39 -1.99
CA ILE A 241 -6.59 -8.78 -0.67
C ILE A 241 -6.25 -9.89 0.32
N GLY A 242 -4.98 -9.92 0.76
CA GLY A 242 -4.46 -10.93 1.67
C GLY A 242 -4.95 -10.79 3.12
N GLY A 243 -5.33 -9.58 3.51
CA GLY A 243 -5.99 -9.27 4.78
C GLY A 243 -7.44 -8.83 4.57
N SER A 244 -7.86 -7.81 5.32
CA SER A 244 -9.23 -7.32 5.33
C SER A 244 -9.47 -6.23 4.29
N LEU A 245 -10.70 -6.17 3.75
CA LEU A 245 -11.22 -5.00 3.07
C LEU A 245 -11.92 -4.10 4.09
N ILE A 246 -11.37 -2.90 4.31
CA ILE A 246 -11.86 -1.96 5.32
C ILE A 246 -12.33 -0.67 4.65
N GLN A 247 -13.62 -0.38 4.73
CA GLN A 247 -14.22 0.82 4.16
C GLN A 247 -14.83 1.67 5.27
N TYR A 248 -14.16 2.76 5.61
CA TYR A 248 -14.62 3.71 6.63
C TYR A 248 -15.73 4.64 6.11
N GLY A 249 -15.86 4.81 4.80
CA GLY A 249 -16.86 5.66 4.17
C GLY A 249 -16.72 5.70 2.65
N GLY A 250 -17.36 6.70 2.05
CA GLY A 250 -17.21 6.98 0.61
C GLY A 250 -17.76 5.87 -0.28
N ILE A 251 -17.26 5.80 -1.52
CA ILE A 251 -17.73 4.88 -2.55
C ILE A 251 -16.58 3.98 -2.99
N LEU A 252 -16.80 2.67 -2.96
CA LEU A 252 -15.99 1.66 -3.64
C LEU A 252 -16.76 1.13 -4.83
N ASN A 253 -16.43 1.60 -6.02
CA ASN A 253 -17.05 1.17 -7.26
C ASN A 253 -16.17 0.14 -7.96
N LEU A 254 -16.62 -1.11 -7.99
CA LEU A 254 -15.87 -2.26 -8.51
C LEU A 254 -15.83 -2.31 -10.04
N GLY A 255 -16.70 -1.57 -10.72
CA GLY A 255 -16.79 -1.57 -12.18
C GLY A 255 -17.51 -0.33 -12.71
N THR A 256 -16.84 0.39 -13.59
CA THR A 256 -17.39 1.56 -14.32
C THR A 256 -17.62 1.30 -15.80
N THR A 257 -17.26 0.10 -16.28
CA THR A 257 -17.36 -0.31 -17.68
C THR A 257 -17.78 -1.78 -17.75
N ALA A 258 -17.71 -2.41 -18.92
CA ALA A 258 -17.93 -3.86 -19.07
C ALA A 258 -16.74 -4.73 -18.60
N ARG A 259 -15.70 -4.15 -17.98
CA ARG A 259 -14.56 -4.90 -17.45
C ARG A 259 -14.92 -5.55 -16.13
N LEU A 260 -14.82 -6.87 -16.08
CA LEU A 260 -15.07 -7.67 -14.89
C LEU A 260 -13.86 -7.62 -13.94
N LEU A 261 -14.11 -7.19 -12.71
CA LEU A 261 -13.19 -7.27 -11.58
C LEU A 261 -13.72 -8.31 -10.58
N ASN A 262 -12.91 -9.32 -10.29
CA ASN A 262 -13.15 -10.22 -9.18
C ASN A 262 -12.35 -9.75 -7.96
N VAL A 263 -13.01 -9.51 -6.84
CA VAL A 263 -12.37 -9.11 -5.59
C VAL A 263 -12.31 -10.33 -4.68
N ARG A 264 -11.10 -10.77 -4.33
CA ARG A 264 -10.86 -11.85 -3.40
C ARG A 264 -10.36 -11.29 -2.07
N ILE A 265 -11.07 -11.58 -0.99
CA ILE A 265 -10.72 -11.16 0.38
C ILE A 265 -10.38 -12.38 1.21
N ASN A 266 -9.19 -12.41 1.80
CA ASN A 266 -8.74 -13.51 2.66
C ASN A 266 -8.93 -13.22 4.17
N GLY A 267 -9.12 -11.95 4.55
CA GLY A 267 -9.47 -11.50 5.90
C GLY A 267 -10.92 -11.03 6.01
N ASP A 268 -11.21 -10.02 6.82
CA ASP A 268 -12.59 -9.60 7.07
C ASP A 268 -13.12 -8.61 6.02
N LEU A 269 -14.45 -8.50 5.91
CA LEU A 269 -15.13 -7.44 5.19
C LEU A 269 -15.77 -6.48 6.20
N LEU A 270 -15.15 -5.30 6.34
CA LEU A 270 -15.54 -4.29 7.33
C LEU A 270 -15.97 -3.02 6.62
N GLN A 271 -17.24 -2.65 6.74
CA GLN A 271 -17.81 -1.46 6.12
C GLN A 271 -18.58 -0.64 7.16
N SER A 272 -18.17 0.61 7.33
CA SER A 272 -18.82 1.56 8.25
C SER A 272 -20.15 2.07 7.71
N ALA A 273 -21.00 2.61 8.59
CA ALA A 273 -22.25 3.23 8.19
C ALA A 273 -22.03 4.38 7.18
N GLY A 274 -22.85 4.42 6.14
CA GLY A 274 -22.77 5.43 5.07
C GLY A 274 -21.73 5.15 3.99
N ALA A 275 -20.92 4.10 4.12
CA ALA A 275 -20.09 3.60 3.03
C ALA A 275 -20.95 2.86 1.98
N VAL A 276 -20.53 2.94 0.71
CA VAL A 276 -21.21 2.30 -0.41
C VAL A 276 -20.21 1.46 -1.19
N LEU A 277 -20.53 0.20 -1.43
CA LEU A 277 -19.86 -0.68 -2.38
C LEU A 277 -20.82 -0.93 -3.54
N THR A 278 -20.39 -0.72 -4.77
CA THR A 278 -21.29 -0.69 -5.92
C THR A 278 -20.59 -1.08 -7.22
N GLU A 279 -21.40 -1.13 -8.27
CA GLU A 279 -21.01 -1.20 -9.68
C GLU A 279 -21.88 -0.16 -10.43
N THR A 280 -21.29 0.59 -11.37
CA THR A 280 -22.05 1.56 -12.19
C THR A 280 -21.86 1.39 -13.69
N GLY A 281 -21.16 0.34 -14.10
CA GLY A 281 -20.85 -0.03 -15.47
C GLY A 281 -21.85 -1.05 -15.99
N GLN A 282 -21.34 -2.07 -16.68
CA GLN A 282 -22.11 -3.16 -17.27
C GLN A 282 -21.51 -4.53 -16.89
N ALA A 283 -20.53 -4.54 -15.99
CA ALA A 283 -19.93 -5.75 -15.50
C ALA A 283 -20.71 -6.25 -14.29
N VAL A 284 -20.51 -7.52 -13.93
CA VAL A 284 -21.13 -8.15 -12.76
C VAL A 284 -19.99 -8.60 -11.83
N PRO A 285 -19.35 -7.67 -11.09
CA PRO A 285 -18.18 -7.95 -10.28
C PRO A 285 -18.53 -8.88 -9.12
N VAL A 286 -17.57 -9.72 -8.75
CA VAL A 286 -17.70 -10.68 -7.67
C VAL A 286 -16.91 -10.22 -6.46
N LEU A 287 -17.56 -10.13 -5.31
CA LEU A 287 -16.94 -9.96 -4.00
C LEU A 287 -16.86 -11.32 -3.30
N ARG A 288 -15.71 -11.97 -3.38
CA ARG A 288 -15.44 -13.31 -2.86
C ARG A 288 -14.74 -13.26 -1.50
N LEU A 289 -15.34 -13.91 -0.52
CA LEU A 289 -14.77 -14.15 0.81
C LEU A 289 -14.13 -15.54 0.80
N ALA A 290 -12.80 -15.61 0.66
CA ALA A 290 -12.05 -16.86 0.44
C ALA A 290 -10.85 -17.01 1.40
N GLY A 291 -11.07 -16.65 2.66
CA GLY A 291 -10.10 -16.82 3.73
C GLY A 291 -9.89 -18.28 4.15
N ASN A 292 -8.82 -18.51 4.92
CA ASN A 292 -8.50 -19.82 5.51
C ASN A 292 -8.85 -19.93 7.01
N ALA A 293 -9.54 -18.92 7.53
CA ALA A 293 -10.03 -18.83 8.90
C ALA A 293 -11.46 -18.27 8.87
N MET A 294 -12.20 -18.37 9.97
CA MET A 294 -13.53 -17.76 10.08
C MET A 294 -13.42 -16.26 9.76
N GLN A 295 -14.14 -15.79 8.74
CA GLN A 295 -14.15 -14.38 8.35
C GLN A 295 -15.33 -13.66 9.02
N THR A 296 -15.15 -12.39 9.36
CA THR A 296 -16.20 -11.53 9.86
C THR A 296 -16.72 -10.63 8.74
N VAL A 297 -18.04 -10.50 8.64
CA VAL A 297 -18.71 -9.51 7.78
C VAL A 297 -19.46 -8.53 8.66
N ASP A 298 -18.94 -7.30 8.75
CA ASP A 298 -19.55 -6.15 9.43
C ASP A 298 -19.88 -5.09 8.37
N CYS A 299 -20.98 -5.28 7.65
CA CYS A 299 -21.45 -4.40 6.58
C CYS A 299 -22.53 -3.43 7.06
N LYS A 300 -22.14 -2.39 7.80
CA LYS A 300 -23.06 -1.33 8.27
C LYS A 300 -23.45 -0.32 7.17
N GLY A 301 -22.75 -0.35 6.04
CA GLY A 301 -23.04 0.46 4.87
C GLY A 301 -24.02 -0.23 3.91
N SER A 302 -23.82 -0.03 2.62
CA SER A 302 -24.63 -0.69 1.58
C SER A 302 -23.77 -1.32 0.49
N ILE A 303 -24.22 -2.47 -0.01
CA ILE A 303 -23.77 -3.10 -1.25
C ILE A 303 -24.91 -2.96 -2.25
N THR A 304 -24.67 -2.31 -3.39
CA THR A 304 -25.72 -1.93 -4.35
C THR A 304 -25.45 -2.38 -5.78
N ASN A 305 -26.50 -2.35 -6.62
CA ASN A 305 -26.49 -2.78 -8.03
C ASN A 305 -26.05 -4.24 -8.20
N ASP A 306 -25.44 -4.56 -9.35
CA ASP A 306 -25.15 -5.93 -9.79
C ASP A 306 -23.81 -6.46 -9.25
N VAL A 307 -23.61 -6.34 -7.94
CA VAL A 307 -22.47 -6.94 -7.24
C VAL A 307 -22.84 -8.32 -6.72
N GLU A 308 -22.13 -9.36 -7.17
CA GLU A 308 -22.25 -10.71 -6.60
C GLU A 308 -21.47 -10.81 -5.30
N ILE A 309 -22.03 -11.50 -4.31
CA ILE A 309 -21.33 -11.87 -3.08
C ILE A 309 -21.15 -13.38 -3.08
N GLU A 310 -19.89 -13.82 -3.03
CA GLU A 310 -19.52 -15.23 -3.03
C GLU A 310 -18.86 -15.60 -1.71
N PHE A 311 -19.42 -16.60 -1.01
CA PHE A 311 -18.81 -17.19 0.18
C PHE A 311 -18.12 -18.50 -0.21
N ASP A 312 -16.78 -18.46 -0.19
CA ASP A 312 -15.89 -19.54 -0.60
C ASP A 312 -14.85 -19.81 0.51
N ASN A 313 -15.34 -20.01 1.73
CA ASN A 313 -14.50 -20.20 2.91
C ASN A 313 -14.95 -21.42 3.70
N ALA A 314 -14.19 -22.51 3.63
CA ALA A 314 -14.50 -23.77 4.32
C ALA A 314 -14.61 -23.63 5.85
N THR A 315 -13.99 -22.62 6.46
CA THR A 315 -14.08 -22.34 7.91
C THR A 315 -15.35 -21.59 8.28
N GLY A 316 -16.03 -20.99 7.29
CA GLY A 316 -17.25 -20.22 7.46
C GLY A 316 -17.05 -18.72 7.57
N VAL A 317 -18.17 -18.02 7.63
CA VAL A 317 -18.28 -16.58 7.81
C VAL A 317 -19.27 -16.28 8.93
N SER A 318 -18.94 -15.35 9.81
CA SER A 318 -19.85 -14.81 10.83
C SER A 318 -20.29 -13.40 10.46
N LEU A 319 -21.59 -13.14 10.57
CA LEU A 319 -22.14 -11.79 10.43
C LEU A 319 -22.04 -11.03 11.75
N ALA A 320 -21.44 -9.84 11.73
CA ALA A 320 -21.40 -8.89 12.85
C ALA A 320 -22.36 -7.70 12.65
N SER A 321 -23.03 -7.65 11.50
CA SER A 321 -24.14 -6.76 11.19
C SER A 321 -25.14 -7.48 10.30
N ASP A 322 -26.33 -6.90 10.13
CA ASP A 322 -27.22 -7.35 9.06
C ASP A 322 -26.52 -7.19 7.70
N LEU A 323 -26.74 -8.14 6.80
CA LEU A 323 -26.17 -8.13 5.45
C LEU A 323 -27.31 -8.15 4.44
N THR A 324 -27.32 -7.20 3.51
CA THR A 324 -28.29 -7.16 2.41
C THR A 324 -27.59 -7.47 1.09
N VAL A 325 -28.14 -8.42 0.35
CA VAL A 325 -27.68 -8.81 -0.99
C VAL A 325 -28.71 -8.35 -2.01
N ASN A 326 -28.27 -7.56 -2.99
CA ASN A 326 -29.15 -6.97 -4.00
C ASN A 326 -29.23 -7.78 -5.29
N HIS A 327 -28.15 -8.47 -5.68
CA HIS A 327 -28.04 -9.15 -6.96
C HIS A 327 -27.91 -10.67 -6.84
N LEU A 328 -26.75 -11.19 -6.43
CA LEU A 328 -26.52 -12.63 -6.33
C LEU A 328 -25.77 -12.98 -5.06
N LEU A 329 -26.24 -14.01 -4.36
CA LEU A 329 -25.53 -14.70 -3.31
C LEU A 329 -25.08 -16.07 -3.82
N ARG A 330 -23.78 -16.35 -3.86
CA ARG A 330 -23.21 -17.66 -4.22
C ARG A 330 -22.57 -18.33 -3.01
N LEU A 331 -22.98 -19.56 -2.69
CA LEU A 331 -22.40 -20.34 -1.60
C LEU A 331 -21.60 -21.51 -2.18
N GLN A 332 -20.28 -21.38 -2.17
CA GLN A 332 -19.37 -22.38 -2.73
C GLN A 332 -18.98 -23.44 -1.69
N GLN A 333 -18.61 -23.01 -0.48
CA GLN A 333 -18.24 -23.89 0.63
C GLN A 333 -18.32 -23.18 1.98
N GLY A 334 -18.44 -23.96 3.05
CA GLY A 334 -18.56 -23.48 4.42
C GLY A 334 -19.97 -23.07 4.81
N PHE A 335 -20.09 -22.17 5.76
CA PHE A 335 -21.39 -21.70 6.26
C PHE A 335 -21.38 -20.21 6.56
N ILE A 336 -22.56 -19.60 6.52
CA ILE A 336 -22.79 -18.24 7.03
C ILE A 336 -23.51 -18.35 8.36
N GLN A 337 -22.85 -17.97 9.45
CA GLN A 337 -23.44 -17.85 10.78
C GLN A 337 -24.01 -16.44 10.97
N THR A 338 -25.31 -16.33 11.20
CA THR A 338 -25.96 -15.01 11.35
C THR A 338 -26.17 -14.57 12.80
N ASP A 339 -26.22 -15.50 13.76
CA ASP A 339 -26.53 -15.24 15.17
C ASP A 339 -27.74 -14.30 15.39
N LEU A 340 -27.50 -13.07 15.86
CA LEU A 340 -28.52 -12.05 16.10
C LEU A 340 -28.89 -11.25 14.84
N HIS A 341 -28.05 -11.31 13.81
CA HIS A 341 -28.17 -10.58 12.55
C HIS A 341 -28.99 -11.35 11.52
N VAL A 342 -29.39 -10.64 10.47
CA VAL A 342 -30.21 -11.19 9.39
C VAL A 342 -29.50 -11.04 8.04
N LEU A 343 -29.41 -12.16 7.32
CA LEU A 343 -29.07 -12.14 5.90
C LEU A 343 -30.35 -11.84 5.09
N THR A 344 -30.39 -10.70 4.40
CA THR A 344 -31.53 -10.27 3.59
C THR A 344 -31.21 -10.36 2.11
N LEU A 345 -32.02 -11.10 1.37
CA LEU A 345 -32.04 -11.12 -0.09
C LEU A 345 -33.15 -10.17 -0.58
N GLU A 346 -32.80 -9.13 -1.33
CA GLU A 346 -33.77 -8.20 -1.91
C GLU A 346 -34.67 -8.87 -2.98
N ALA A 347 -35.71 -8.17 -3.44
CA ALA A 347 -36.72 -8.72 -4.35
C ALA A 347 -36.13 -9.35 -5.63
N GLY A 348 -35.12 -8.69 -6.23
CA GLY A 348 -34.42 -9.19 -7.42
C GLY A 348 -33.24 -10.12 -7.13
N ALA A 349 -32.87 -10.31 -5.87
CA ALA A 349 -31.68 -11.08 -5.52
C ALA A 349 -31.89 -12.59 -5.77
N MET A 350 -30.90 -13.22 -6.38
CA MET A 350 -30.80 -14.64 -6.63
C MET A 350 -29.87 -15.34 -5.62
N ILE A 351 -29.99 -16.67 -5.53
CA ILE A 351 -29.08 -17.51 -4.76
C ILE A 351 -28.59 -18.67 -5.63
N GLU A 352 -27.29 -18.94 -5.59
CA GLU A 352 -26.63 -20.04 -6.28
C GLU A 352 -25.90 -20.96 -5.29
N LEU A 353 -26.00 -22.27 -5.52
CA LEU A 353 -25.41 -23.31 -4.68
C LEU A 353 -24.54 -24.24 -5.51
N PRO A 354 -23.41 -23.75 -6.05
CA PRO A 354 -22.49 -24.58 -6.83
C PRO A 354 -21.74 -25.63 -5.97
N GLY A 355 -21.78 -25.52 -4.64
CA GLY A 355 -21.17 -26.49 -3.73
C GLY A 355 -21.99 -26.69 -2.44
N GLU A 356 -21.31 -27.07 -1.35
CA GLU A 356 -21.92 -27.52 -0.10
C GLU A 356 -22.16 -26.37 0.91
N GLY A 357 -22.16 -25.13 0.44
CA GLY A 357 -22.33 -23.96 1.30
C GLY A 357 -23.76 -23.80 1.81
N TYR A 358 -23.93 -23.37 3.06
CA TYR A 358 -25.26 -23.15 3.66
C TYR A 358 -25.32 -21.94 4.59
N VAL A 359 -26.53 -21.55 4.99
CA VAL A 359 -26.77 -20.52 6.00
C VAL A 359 -27.21 -21.17 7.31
N ASP A 360 -26.54 -20.81 8.40
CA ASP A 360 -26.89 -21.16 9.77
C ASP A 360 -27.43 -19.90 10.48
N GLY A 361 -28.76 -19.80 10.55
CA GLY A 361 -29.44 -18.73 11.27
C GLY A 361 -30.56 -18.06 10.48
N ARG A 362 -30.69 -16.74 10.66
CA ARG A 362 -31.82 -15.93 10.22
C ARG A 362 -31.60 -15.42 8.80
N ILE A 363 -32.55 -15.77 7.95
CA ILE A 363 -32.58 -15.32 6.56
C ILE A 363 -33.94 -14.71 6.21
N LYS A 364 -33.93 -13.73 5.31
CA LYS A 364 -35.12 -13.05 4.81
C LYS A 364 -35.03 -12.86 3.30
N LYS A 365 -35.97 -13.41 2.54
CA LYS A 365 -36.19 -13.03 1.12
C LYS A 365 -37.34 -12.04 1.02
N LYS A 366 -37.09 -10.91 0.37
CA LYS A 366 -38.13 -9.93 0.01
C LYS A 366 -38.74 -10.27 -1.36
N GLY A 367 -39.96 -9.79 -1.58
CA GLY A 367 -40.61 -9.83 -2.91
C GLY A 367 -41.03 -11.21 -3.40
N LEU A 368 -41.24 -12.18 -2.50
CA LEU A 368 -41.85 -13.46 -2.89
C LEU A 368 -43.33 -13.25 -3.20
N THR A 369 -43.70 -13.45 -4.45
CA THR A 369 -45.09 -13.50 -4.91
C THR A 369 -45.29 -14.78 -5.71
N ASP A 370 -46.13 -15.69 -5.20
CA ASP A 370 -46.58 -16.91 -5.89
C ASP A 370 -45.47 -17.76 -6.56
N GLY A 371 -44.32 -17.90 -5.88
CA GLY A 371 -43.18 -18.70 -6.37
C GLY A 371 -42.52 -19.52 -5.26
N ASP A 372 -41.98 -20.68 -5.64
CA ASP A 372 -41.16 -21.50 -4.77
C ASP A 372 -39.77 -20.86 -4.61
N PHE A 373 -39.30 -20.75 -3.38
CA PHE A 373 -37.94 -20.30 -3.07
C PHE A 373 -37.27 -21.31 -2.15
N MET A 374 -36.20 -21.94 -2.64
CA MET A 374 -35.44 -22.93 -1.89
C MET A 374 -34.28 -22.24 -1.15
N PHE A 375 -34.19 -22.46 0.15
CA PHE A 375 -33.09 -21.97 0.96
C PHE A 375 -32.16 -23.11 1.38
N PRO A 376 -30.83 -22.95 1.22
CA PRO A 376 -29.84 -23.85 1.79
C PRO A 376 -29.70 -23.57 3.28
N VAL A 377 -30.55 -24.23 4.07
CA VAL A 377 -30.42 -24.23 5.54
C VAL A 377 -29.57 -25.42 5.97
N GLY A 378 -28.58 -25.17 6.83
CA GLY A 378 -27.71 -26.21 7.38
C GLY A 378 -28.43 -27.17 8.33
N LYS A 379 -27.81 -28.32 8.60
CA LYS A 379 -28.17 -29.17 9.75
C LYS A 379 -27.19 -28.88 10.89
N ASN A 380 -27.74 -28.59 12.07
CA ASN A 380 -26.98 -28.51 13.32
C ASN A 380 -26.27 -29.81 13.66
#